data_AF-A0A7Y5C9T4-F1
#
_entry.id   AF-A0A7Y5C9T4-F1
#
_cell.length_a   1.000
_cell.length_b   1.000
_cell.length_c   1.000
_cell.angle_alpha   90.00
_cell.angle_beta   90.00
_cell.angle_gamma   90.00
#
_symmetry.space_group_name_H-M   'P 1'
#
loop_
_entity.id
_entity.type
_entity.pdbx_description
1 polymer ?
#
loop_
_entity_poly.entity_id
_entity_poly.type
_entity_poly.pdbx_seq_one_letter_code
_entity_poly.pdbx_strand_id
1 'polypeptide(L)'
;MADYFANALDQLAASPILQGMVAALATFILEDPTTITCGALVAEGHMLFTTALVGLTLGIAAGDFGLYAIGRLVGPSTVAWGLLSQERLDRVKRWFDRNLILAVVLSRFMPGTRLPTYVGAGIFQASPIRFLGAAIAASLLWTLALLAVTVKLGQTILPMLGAYRWPVVVIIVALLVFAQRRASKHLSADDAPAQPVVSFFEFWPPYIFYFPVGLYYAWLALRFRGTTLPTAANPSIYSGGLIRESKSQILSLVPESQRMWIQPFCMFTRPSADIPIETVLREALDVMRSAGIDFPIVAKPDKGQRGAGVQRLRTEDDLRAYLESFPPNLEIVFQQLADLPCEAGVMYYRYPGSNRAAILSITLKEFPTVVGDGAHTLRELILADPRARIVRRVYFNRHGAQLDRVLPPGERFPLVFAGNHAQGTVFKDGTHLATPALLARLHGVASSMPGFYFGRFDIRFTELDAFLNGDDVHIVEINGAGAESTHIWDATMTLRGAYGALFRQWRILFEIGAANRRCGVKPLNPFRLLGDCIWYRESSRRYPLAH
;
A
#
# COMPACT_ATOMS: atom_id res chain seq x y z
N MET A 1 49.75 22.42 -22.41
CA MET A 1 48.64 21.46 -22.19
C MET A 1 47.58 22.07 -21.28
N ALA A 2 47.90 22.49 -20.05
CA ALA A 2 46.94 23.16 -19.16
C ALA A 2 46.32 24.44 -19.77
N ASP A 3 47.13 25.31 -20.38
CA ASP A 3 46.63 26.54 -21.02
C ASP A 3 45.79 26.29 -22.29
N TYR A 4 46.01 25.15 -22.95
CA TYR A 4 45.21 24.74 -24.10
C TYR A 4 43.83 24.25 -23.65
N PHE A 5 43.77 23.48 -22.56
CA PHE A 5 42.50 23.05 -21.95
C PHE A 5 41.75 24.21 -21.30
N ALA A 6 42.43 25.15 -20.64
CA ALA A 6 41.82 26.35 -20.07
C ALA A 6 41.22 27.24 -21.17
N ASN A 7 41.97 27.52 -22.24
CA ASN A 7 41.45 28.28 -23.38
C ASN A 7 40.32 27.55 -24.11
N ALA A 8 40.38 26.23 -24.24
CA ALA A 8 39.30 25.43 -24.82
C ALA A 8 38.04 25.45 -23.94
N LEU A 9 38.20 25.40 -22.61
CA LEU A 9 37.10 25.50 -21.64
C LEU A 9 36.47 26.90 -21.62
N ASP A 10 37.28 27.95 -21.72
CA ASP A 10 36.78 29.34 -21.81
C ASP A 10 36.06 29.58 -23.15
N GLN A 11 36.58 29.03 -24.26
CA GLN A 11 35.91 29.08 -25.57
C GLN A 11 34.61 28.26 -25.58
N LEU A 12 34.58 27.10 -24.90
CA LEU A 12 33.37 26.30 -24.72
C LEU A 12 32.34 27.04 -23.84
N ALA A 13 32.77 27.64 -22.74
CA ALA A 13 31.92 28.42 -21.83
C ALA A 13 31.37 29.69 -22.48
N ALA A 14 32.09 30.27 -23.45
CA ALA A 14 31.65 31.41 -24.25
C ALA A 14 30.69 31.02 -25.40
N SER A 15 30.51 29.73 -25.69
CA SER A 15 29.62 29.28 -26.77
C SER A 15 28.15 29.53 -26.38
N PRO A 16 27.41 30.36 -27.15
CA PRO A 16 26.00 30.63 -26.84
C PRO A 16 25.17 29.36 -26.88
N ILE A 17 25.47 28.41 -27.77
CA ILE A 17 24.73 27.15 -27.85
C ILE A 17 24.92 26.32 -26.57
N LEU A 18 26.16 26.22 -26.07
CA LEU A 18 26.46 25.45 -24.86
C LEU A 18 25.81 26.10 -23.63
N GLN A 19 25.89 27.43 -23.51
CA GLN A 19 25.23 28.17 -22.44
C GLN A 19 23.70 27.94 -22.44
N GLY A 20 23.08 27.96 -23.63
CA GLY A 20 21.65 27.66 -23.79
C GLY A 20 21.29 26.23 -23.41
N MET A 21 22.12 25.25 -23.77
CA MET A 21 21.92 23.83 -23.39
C MET A 21 22.06 23.61 -21.89
N VAL A 22 23.06 24.22 -21.25
CA VAL A 22 23.24 24.14 -19.79
C VAL A 22 22.06 24.77 -19.07
N ALA A 23 21.58 25.93 -19.52
CA ALA A 23 20.38 26.56 -18.99
C ALA A 23 19.16 25.63 -19.12
N ALA A 24 18.97 25.00 -20.29
CA ALA A 24 17.88 24.05 -20.51
C ALA A 24 17.94 22.82 -19.58
N LEU A 25 19.13 22.30 -19.30
CA LEU A 25 19.30 21.15 -18.39
C LEU A 25 19.09 21.54 -16.93
N ALA A 26 19.57 22.71 -16.52
CA ALA A 26 19.43 23.20 -15.15
C ALA A 26 17.96 23.44 -14.76
N THR A 27 17.08 23.78 -15.72
CA THR A 27 15.64 23.96 -15.44
C THR A 27 14.94 22.67 -14.98
N PHE A 28 15.47 21.48 -15.28
CA PHE A 28 14.90 20.21 -14.78
C PHE A 28 15.11 20.03 -13.27
N ILE A 29 16.11 20.69 -12.70
CA ILE A 29 16.44 20.62 -11.27
C ILE A 29 15.74 21.76 -10.53
N LEU A 30 15.95 22.99 -10.99
CA LEU A 30 15.45 24.21 -10.35
C LEU A 30 15.09 25.26 -11.42
N GLU A 31 13.87 25.23 -11.93
CA GLU A 31 13.40 26.14 -12.99
C GLU A 31 13.56 27.63 -12.67
N ASP A 32 12.94 28.12 -11.58
CA ASP A 32 12.94 29.55 -11.25
C ASP A 32 14.34 30.07 -10.88
N PRO A 33 15.14 29.36 -10.02
CA PRO A 33 16.51 29.76 -9.74
C PRO A 33 17.41 29.78 -10.98
N THR A 34 17.22 28.85 -11.91
CA THR A 34 17.96 28.83 -13.18
C THR A 34 17.63 30.07 -14.02
N THR A 35 16.35 30.41 -14.12
CA THR A 35 15.90 31.61 -14.87
C THR A 35 16.45 32.90 -14.27
N ILE A 36 16.47 33.01 -12.95
CA ILE A 36 17.07 34.16 -12.23
C ILE A 36 18.57 34.24 -12.48
N THR A 37 19.27 33.10 -12.40
CA THR A 37 20.73 33.02 -12.62
C THR A 37 21.10 33.41 -14.05
N CYS A 38 20.39 32.89 -15.05
CA CYS A 38 20.58 33.29 -16.44
C CYS A 38 20.29 34.78 -16.65
N GLY A 39 19.28 35.35 -15.99
CA GLY A 39 19.01 36.78 -16.03
C GLY A 39 20.13 37.64 -15.46
N ALA A 40 20.76 37.21 -14.36
CA ALA A 40 21.94 37.86 -13.81
C ALA A 40 23.14 37.80 -14.77
N LEU A 41 23.39 36.63 -15.37
CA LEU A 41 24.46 36.46 -16.38
C LEU A 41 24.25 37.32 -17.62
N VAL A 42 23.00 37.50 -18.05
CA VAL A 42 22.65 38.41 -19.14
C VAL A 42 22.87 39.88 -18.73
N ALA A 43 22.52 40.25 -17.49
CA ALA A 43 22.75 41.60 -16.98
C ALA A 43 24.23 41.97 -16.90
N GLU A 44 25.10 41.01 -16.59
CA GLU A 44 26.56 41.18 -16.52
C GLU A 44 27.25 41.09 -17.90
N GLY A 45 26.51 40.77 -18.97
CA GLY A 45 27.03 40.65 -20.33
C GLY A 45 27.74 39.32 -20.63
N HIS A 46 27.66 38.34 -19.73
CA HIS A 46 28.27 37.01 -19.88
C HIS A 46 27.44 36.05 -20.74
N MET A 47 26.16 36.36 -20.97
CA MET A 47 25.23 35.54 -21.74
C MET A 47 24.33 36.41 -22.62
N LEU A 48 24.05 36.00 -23.85
CA LEU A 48 23.11 36.70 -24.72
C LEU A 48 21.66 36.48 -24.23
N PHE A 49 20.84 37.54 -24.26
CA PHE A 49 19.44 37.45 -23.86
C PHE A 49 18.66 36.41 -24.68
N THR A 50 18.89 36.36 -25.99
CA THR A 50 18.24 35.40 -26.90
C THR A 50 18.62 33.96 -26.56
N THR A 51 19.90 33.73 -26.24
CA THR A 51 20.40 32.42 -25.80
C THR A 51 19.74 31.96 -24.51
N ALA A 52 19.65 32.85 -23.51
CA ALA A 52 18.97 32.54 -22.25
C ALA A 52 17.49 32.24 -22.47
N LEU A 53 16.79 33.10 -23.24
CA LEU A 53 15.37 32.94 -23.51
C LEU A 53 15.06 31.62 -24.22
N VAL A 54 15.82 31.28 -25.27
CA VAL A 54 15.61 30.03 -26.04
C VAL A 54 15.94 28.81 -25.18
N GLY A 55 17.10 28.79 -24.51
CA GLY A 55 17.51 27.67 -23.67
C GLY A 55 16.53 27.38 -22.55
N LEU A 56 16.15 28.41 -21.78
CA LEU A 56 15.18 28.28 -20.69
C LEU A 56 13.80 27.84 -21.20
N THR A 57 13.29 28.47 -22.27
CA THR A 57 11.96 28.12 -22.81
C THR A 57 11.93 26.66 -23.28
N LEU A 58 12.97 26.19 -23.96
CA LEU A 58 13.05 24.80 -24.43
C LEU A 58 13.18 23.81 -23.27
N GLY A 59 14.04 24.09 -22.28
CA GLY A 59 14.22 23.22 -21.12
C GLY A 59 12.93 23.09 -20.29
N ILE A 60 12.27 24.22 -20.03
CA ILE A 60 11.00 24.26 -19.29
C ILE A 60 9.89 23.54 -20.07
N ALA A 61 9.74 23.82 -21.36
CA ALA A 61 8.72 23.17 -22.18
C ALA A 61 8.95 21.65 -22.28
N ALA A 62 10.21 21.21 -22.36
CA ALA A 62 10.58 19.80 -22.35
C ALA A 62 10.24 19.13 -21.00
N GLY A 63 10.52 19.80 -19.87
CA GLY A 63 10.13 19.34 -18.54
C GLY A 63 8.61 19.21 -18.36
N ASP A 64 7.86 20.25 -18.76
CA ASP A 64 6.39 20.28 -18.73
C ASP A 64 5.80 19.15 -19.60
N PHE A 65 6.35 18.94 -20.79
CA PHE A 65 5.95 17.84 -21.66
C PHE A 65 6.31 16.47 -21.08
N GLY A 66 7.44 16.34 -20.39
CA GLY A 66 7.83 15.13 -19.66
C GLY A 66 6.81 14.75 -18.59
N LEU A 67 6.33 15.72 -17.79
CA LEU A 67 5.28 15.49 -16.80
C LEU A 67 3.97 15.03 -17.45
N TYR A 68 3.59 15.66 -18.55
CA TYR A 68 2.44 15.24 -19.35
C TYR A 68 2.60 13.83 -19.92
N ALA A 69 3.78 13.49 -20.44
CA ALA A 69 4.07 12.16 -21.00
C ALA A 69 3.98 11.08 -19.93
N ILE A 70 4.53 11.31 -18.72
CA ILE A 70 4.37 10.42 -17.57
C ILE A 70 2.88 10.20 -17.27
N GLY A 71 2.09 11.28 -17.19
CA GLY A 71 0.65 11.18 -16.98
C GLY A 71 -0.04 10.36 -18.07
N ARG A 72 0.32 10.57 -19.34
CA ARG A 72 -0.27 9.90 -20.51
C ARG A 72 0.05 8.40 -20.55
N LEU A 73 1.26 8.01 -20.13
CA LEU A 73 1.67 6.61 -20.01
C LEU A 73 0.95 5.90 -18.86
N VAL A 74 0.79 6.58 -17.72
CA VAL A 74 0.15 6.00 -16.52
C VAL A 74 -1.39 6.06 -16.60
N GLY A 75 -1.95 6.96 -17.41
CA GLY A 75 -3.39 7.20 -17.54
C GLY A 75 -4.24 5.94 -17.76
N PRO A 76 -3.98 5.11 -18.78
CA PRO A 76 -4.73 3.87 -19.01
C PRO A 76 -4.68 2.91 -17.81
N SER A 77 -3.55 2.88 -17.10
CA SER A 77 -3.37 2.08 -15.88
C SER A 77 -4.18 2.63 -14.70
N THR A 78 -4.36 3.95 -14.57
CA THR A 78 -5.19 4.53 -13.49
C THR A 78 -6.67 4.13 -13.59
N VAL A 79 -7.18 3.93 -14.81
CA VAL A 79 -8.55 3.42 -15.07
C VAL A 79 -8.64 1.93 -14.73
N ALA A 80 -7.61 1.17 -15.08
CA ALA A 80 -7.50 -0.24 -14.73
C ALA A 80 -7.46 -0.45 -13.20
N TRP A 81 -6.76 0.44 -12.48
CA TRP A 81 -6.65 0.45 -11.02
C TRP A 81 -7.90 0.93 -10.28
N GLY A 82 -8.94 1.40 -10.99
CA GLY A 82 -10.22 1.78 -10.39
C GLY A 82 -10.22 3.13 -9.66
N LEU A 83 -9.14 3.91 -9.75
CA LEU A 83 -9.00 5.23 -9.13
C LEU A 83 -9.89 6.30 -9.78
N LEU A 84 -10.23 6.14 -11.07
CA LEU A 84 -11.07 7.04 -11.84
C LEU A 84 -12.16 6.25 -12.59
N SER A 85 -13.42 6.71 -12.52
CA SER A 85 -14.51 6.14 -13.32
C SER A 85 -14.45 6.64 -14.76
N GLN A 86 -14.83 5.80 -15.72
CA GLN A 86 -14.91 6.17 -17.14
C GLN A 86 -15.79 7.42 -17.37
N GLU A 87 -16.89 7.55 -16.62
CA GLU A 87 -17.76 8.74 -16.70
C GLU A 87 -17.10 10.04 -16.21
N ARG A 88 -16.25 9.98 -15.18
CA ARG A 88 -15.46 11.15 -14.73
C ARG A 88 -14.37 11.48 -15.74
N LEU A 89 -13.75 10.46 -16.35
CA LEU A 89 -12.79 10.65 -17.46
C LEU A 89 -13.44 11.41 -18.61
N ASP A 90 -14.61 10.99 -19.08
CA ASP A 90 -15.27 11.64 -20.22
C ASP A 90 -15.77 13.05 -19.90
N ARG A 91 -16.16 13.32 -18.65
CA ARG A 91 -16.56 14.66 -18.21
C ARG A 91 -15.37 15.60 -18.09
N VAL A 92 -14.30 15.16 -17.46
CA VAL A 92 -13.09 15.96 -17.24
C VAL A 92 -12.31 16.15 -18.54
N LYS A 93 -12.27 15.14 -19.42
CA LYS A 93 -11.69 15.25 -20.76
C LYS A 93 -12.37 16.34 -21.58
N ARG A 94 -13.69 16.43 -21.58
CA ARG A 94 -14.45 17.53 -22.24
C ARG A 94 -14.15 18.90 -21.65
N TRP A 95 -14.00 19.00 -20.32
CA TRP A 95 -13.62 20.25 -19.67
C TRP A 95 -12.18 20.65 -20.03
N PHE A 96 -11.24 19.70 -20.01
CA PHE A 96 -9.85 19.92 -20.37
C PHE A 96 -9.73 20.29 -21.85
N ASP A 97 -10.42 19.62 -22.76
CA ASP A 97 -10.38 19.94 -24.19
C ASP A 97 -10.80 21.39 -24.49
N ARG A 98 -11.67 21.97 -23.65
CA ARG A 98 -12.15 23.36 -23.76
C ARG A 98 -11.28 24.37 -23.00
N ASN A 99 -10.64 23.97 -21.89
CA ASN A 99 -9.93 24.89 -20.99
C ASN A 99 -8.43 24.62 -20.86
N LEU A 100 -7.86 23.68 -21.63
CA LEU A 100 -6.46 23.22 -21.52
C LEU A 100 -5.46 24.38 -21.51
N ILE A 101 -5.62 25.32 -22.46
CA ILE A 101 -4.70 26.44 -22.63
C ILE A 101 -4.74 27.34 -21.39
N LEU A 102 -5.95 27.69 -20.93
CA LEU A 102 -6.15 28.53 -19.75
C LEU A 102 -5.63 27.84 -18.49
N ALA A 103 -5.88 26.54 -18.32
CA ALA A 103 -5.42 25.76 -17.18
C ALA A 103 -3.88 25.69 -17.12
N VAL A 104 -3.21 25.46 -18.26
CA VAL A 104 -1.74 25.44 -18.35
C VAL A 104 -1.16 26.81 -18.03
N VAL A 105 -1.72 27.90 -18.59
CA VAL A 105 -1.27 29.26 -18.31
C VAL A 105 -1.47 29.63 -16.84
N LEU A 106 -2.67 29.44 -16.29
CA LEU A 106 -2.98 29.76 -14.89
C LEU A 106 -2.13 28.93 -13.91
N SER A 107 -1.82 27.68 -14.26
CA SER A 107 -1.00 26.83 -13.40
C SER A 107 0.40 27.39 -13.15
N ARG A 108 0.92 28.21 -14.06
CA ARG A 108 2.23 28.88 -13.87
C ARG A 108 2.19 29.99 -12.83
N PHE A 109 1.05 30.67 -12.70
CA PHE A 109 0.83 31.70 -11.70
C PHE A 109 0.40 31.12 -10.35
N MET A 110 -0.03 29.86 -10.31
CA MET A 110 -0.53 29.19 -9.12
C MET A 110 0.48 28.16 -8.57
N PRO A 111 1.14 28.46 -7.45
CA PRO A 111 2.02 27.55 -6.72
C PRO A 111 1.50 26.12 -6.57
N GLY A 112 2.34 25.13 -6.88
CA GLY A 112 2.03 23.71 -6.67
C GLY A 112 0.99 23.10 -7.61
N THR A 113 0.37 23.88 -8.50
CA THR A 113 -0.66 23.39 -9.41
C THR A 113 -0.11 22.84 -10.74
N ARG A 114 1.14 23.16 -11.10
CA ARG A 114 1.77 22.71 -12.37
C ARG A 114 1.85 21.20 -12.48
N LEU A 115 2.45 20.54 -11.49
CA LEU A 115 2.59 19.09 -11.46
C LEU A 115 1.22 18.37 -11.58
N PRO A 116 0.21 18.66 -10.75
CA PRO A 116 -1.09 18.00 -10.89
C PRO A 116 -1.82 18.38 -12.18
N THR A 117 -1.67 19.60 -12.70
CA THR A 117 -2.31 20.02 -13.96
C THR A 117 -1.73 19.29 -15.16
N TYR A 118 -0.39 19.18 -15.25
CA TYR A 118 0.27 18.58 -16.40
C TYR A 118 0.19 17.04 -16.39
N VAL A 119 0.45 16.43 -15.23
CA VAL A 119 0.25 14.99 -15.05
C VAL A 119 -1.22 14.63 -15.26
N GLY A 120 -2.15 15.43 -14.73
CA GLY A 120 -3.59 15.29 -14.96
C GLY A 120 -3.94 15.36 -16.45
N ALA A 121 -3.48 16.38 -17.17
CA ALA A 121 -3.70 16.51 -18.61
C ALA A 121 -3.22 15.28 -19.40
N GLY A 122 -2.10 14.67 -18.95
CA GLY A 122 -1.60 13.40 -19.46
C GLY A 122 -2.55 12.24 -19.15
N ILE A 123 -2.92 12.05 -17.88
CA ILE A 123 -3.83 10.98 -17.43
C ILE A 123 -5.15 11.01 -18.21
N PHE A 124 -5.68 12.21 -18.46
CA PHE A 124 -6.93 12.42 -19.20
C PHE A 124 -6.78 12.37 -20.72
N GLN A 125 -5.59 12.02 -21.23
CA GLN A 125 -5.32 11.84 -22.67
C GLN A 125 -5.59 13.09 -23.52
N ALA A 126 -5.41 14.30 -22.96
CA ALA A 126 -5.57 15.56 -23.71
C ALA A 126 -4.67 15.58 -24.95
N SER A 127 -5.02 16.32 -26.00
CA SER A 127 -4.24 16.33 -27.25
C SER A 127 -2.78 16.76 -27.03
N PRO A 128 -1.77 15.94 -27.43
CA PRO A 128 -0.35 16.27 -27.23
C PRO A 128 0.06 17.58 -27.90
N ILE A 129 -0.47 17.85 -29.09
CA ILE A 129 -0.14 19.06 -29.86
C ILE A 129 -0.67 20.30 -29.16
N ARG A 130 -1.92 20.26 -28.67
CA ARG A 130 -2.53 21.38 -27.94
C ARG A 130 -1.83 21.63 -26.61
N PHE A 131 -1.47 20.56 -25.89
CA PHE A 131 -0.71 20.68 -24.64
C PHE A 131 0.67 21.28 -24.90
N LEU A 132 1.42 20.74 -25.88
CA LEU A 132 2.75 21.22 -26.20
C LEU A 132 2.73 22.69 -26.64
N GLY A 133 1.78 23.08 -27.50
CA GLY A 133 1.61 24.48 -27.92
C GLY A 133 1.29 25.40 -26.73
N ALA A 134 0.37 24.99 -25.85
CA ALA A 134 0.05 25.75 -24.64
C ALA A 134 1.24 25.84 -23.67
N ALA A 135 1.97 24.74 -23.47
CA ALA A 135 3.13 24.67 -22.60
C ALA A 135 4.26 25.56 -23.12
N ILE A 136 4.55 25.54 -24.42
CA ILE A 136 5.56 26.41 -25.05
C ILE A 136 5.14 27.89 -24.91
N ALA A 137 3.91 28.23 -25.26
CA ALA A 137 3.43 29.61 -25.18
C ALA A 137 3.46 30.15 -23.74
N ALA A 138 3.01 29.34 -22.78
CA ALA A 138 3.04 29.68 -21.36
C ALA A 138 4.47 29.76 -20.81
N SER A 139 5.37 28.85 -21.25
CA SER A 139 6.80 28.88 -20.90
C SER A 139 7.46 30.13 -21.42
N LEU A 140 7.23 30.48 -22.68
CA LEU A 140 7.83 31.64 -23.32
C LEU A 140 7.37 32.93 -22.65
N LEU A 141 6.07 33.09 -22.40
CA LEU A 141 5.52 34.26 -21.74
C LEU A 141 6.08 34.44 -20.32
N TRP A 142 6.11 33.36 -19.54
CA TRP A 142 6.64 33.37 -18.18
C TRP A 142 8.14 33.65 -18.16
N THR A 143 8.90 32.95 -19.00
CA THR A 143 10.36 33.10 -19.08
C THR A 143 10.72 34.50 -19.53
N LEU A 144 10.01 35.06 -20.52
CA LEU A 144 10.23 36.43 -20.97
C LEU A 144 9.97 37.44 -19.85
N ALA A 145 8.85 37.30 -19.13
CA ALA A 145 8.51 38.18 -18.02
C ALA A 145 9.56 38.10 -16.90
N LEU A 146 9.89 36.89 -16.45
CA LEU A 146 10.82 36.67 -15.35
C LEU A 146 12.25 37.09 -15.72
N LEU A 147 12.72 36.76 -16.94
CA LEU A 147 14.03 37.13 -17.45
C LEU A 147 14.16 38.65 -17.64
N ALA A 148 13.12 39.33 -18.15
CA ALA A 148 13.13 40.78 -18.29
C ALA A 148 13.19 41.49 -16.92
N VAL A 149 12.43 40.99 -15.93
CA VAL A 149 12.46 41.51 -14.57
C VAL A 149 13.83 41.28 -13.93
N THR A 150 14.41 40.08 -14.04
CA THR A 150 15.70 39.75 -13.43
C THR A 150 16.86 40.48 -14.08
N VAL A 151 16.84 40.69 -15.40
CA VAL A 151 17.85 41.52 -16.09
C VAL A 151 17.75 42.97 -15.64
N LYS A 152 16.55 43.56 -15.60
CA LYS A 152 16.35 44.96 -15.18
C LYS A 152 16.73 45.16 -13.71
N LEU A 153 16.32 44.24 -12.84
CA LEU A 153 16.68 44.24 -11.42
C LEU A 153 18.19 44.01 -11.25
N GLY A 154 18.77 43.11 -12.05
CA GLY A 154 20.20 42.84 -12.16
C GLY A 154 21.00 44.09 -12.46
N GLN A 155 20.65 44.81 -13.52
CA GLN A 155 21.34 46.04 -13.94
C GLN A 155 21.18 47.19 -12.95
N THR A 156 20.10 47.22 -12.15
CA THR A 156 19.80 48.33 -11.25
C THR A 156 20.28 48.09 -9.81
N ILE A 157 20.15 46.86 -9.30
CA ILE A 157 20.33 46.53 -7.86
C ILE A 157 21.65 45.80 -7.60
N LEU A 158 22.08 44.86 -8.47
CA LEU A 158 23.30 44.08 -8.23
C LEU A 158 24.60 44.91 -8.20
N PRO A 159 24.77 45.96 -9.03
CA PRO A 159 25.92 46.87 -8.93
C PRO A 159 26.01 47.58 -7.58
N MET A 160 24.88 47.85 -6.93
CA MET A 160 24.82 48.52 -5.62
C MET A 160 25.18 47.59 -4.46
N LEU A 161 25.18 46.25 -4.66
CA LEU A 161 25.30 45.25 -3.59
C LEU A 161 26.71 44.66 -3.39
N GLY A 162 27.69 45.01 -4.23
CA GLY A 162 29.11 44.67 -3.97
C GLY A 162 29.35 43.18 -3.75
N ALA A 163 29.93 42.74 -2.63
CA ALA A 163 30.18 41.31 -2.34
C ALA A 163 28.94 40.53 -1.86
N TYR A 164 27.83 41.21 -1.56
CA TYR A 164 26.65 40.61 -0.90
C TYR A 164 25.55 40.15 -1.87
N ARG A 165 25.82 40.17 -3.18
CA ARG A 165 24.87 39.87 -4.26
C ARG A 165 24.22 38.49 -4.10
N TRP A 166 25.04 37.45 -3.96
CA TRP A 166 24.60 36.06 -3.90
C TRP A 166 23.83 35.71 -2.61
N PRO A 167 24.27 36.14 -1.41
CA PRO A 167 23.49 35.97 -0.19
C PRO A 167 22.07 36.59 -0.26
N VAL A 168 21.94 37.78 -0.85
CA VAL A 168 20.64 38.46 -0.99
C VAL A 168 19.70 37.69 -1.93
N VAL A 169 20.21 37.18 -3.05
CA VAL A 169 19.42 36.33 -3.96
C VAL A 169 18.91 35.07 -3.26
N VAL A 170 19.76 34.39 -2.48
CA VAL A 170 19.37 33.19 -1.72
C VAL A 170 18.26 33.49 -0.70
N ILE A 171 18.35 34.62 0.01
CA ILE A 171 17.34 35.05 0.99
C ILE A 171 16.01 35.35 0.31
N ILE A 172 16.00 36.05 -0.82
CA ILE A 172 14.77 36.36 -1.57
C ILE A 172 14.09 35.07 -2.05
N VAL A 173 14.86 34.11 -2.59
CA VAL A 173 14.32 32.80 -3.00
C VAL A 173 13.74 32.04 -1.81
N ALA A 174 14.42 32.03 -0.66
CA ALA A 174 13.91 31.37 0.55
C ALA A 174 12.61 32.00 1.05
N LEU A 175 12.51 33.33 1.04
CA LEU A 175 11.30 34.08 1.43
C LEU A 175 10.13 33.82 0.47
N LEU A 176 10.38 33.75 -0.85
CA LEU A 176 9.37 33.40 -1.84
C LEU A 176 8.81 32.00 -1.60
N VAL A 177 9.68 31.00 -1.40
CA VAL A 177 9.27 29.62 -1.09
C VAL A 177 8.48 29.54 0.22
N PHE A 178 8.87 30.31 1.24
CA PHE A 178 8.16 30.36 2.51
C PHE A 178 6.76 31.00 2.39
N ALA A 179 6.66 32.15 1.74
CA ALA A 179 5.39 32.84 1.48
C ALA A 179 4.45 31.95 0.65
N GLN A 180 4.99 31.25 -0.34
CA GLN A 180 4.28 30.31 -1.19
C GLN A 180 3.65 29.17 -0.39
N ARG A 181 4.41 28.55 0.53
CA ARG A 181 3.90 27.48 1.41
C ARG A 181 2.81 27.95 2.37
N ARG A 182 2.82 29.22 2.77
CA ARG A 182 1.82 29.79 3.67
C ARG A 182 0.51 30.11 2.94
N ALA A 183 0.59 30.65 1.73
CA ALA A 183 -0.57 30.96 0.90
C ALA A 183 -1.37 29.70 0.52
N SER A 184 -0.69 28.60 0.17
CA SER A 184 -1.36 27.32 -0.15
C SER A 184 -2.11 26.71 1.04
N LYS A 185 -1.70 26.99 2.28
CA LYS A 185 -2.41 26.51 3.48
C LYS A 185 -3.68 27.30 3.77
N HIS A 186 -3.73 28.58 3.41
CA HIS A 186 -4.91 29.43 3.66
C HIS A 186 -6.04 29.22 2.63
N LEU A 187 -5.73 28.71 1.43
CA LEU A 187 -6.73 28.41 0.40
C LEU A 187 -7.52 27.10 0.62
N SER A 188 -7.18 26.31 1.65
CA SER A 188 -7.81 25.01 1.93
C SER A 188 -8.45 24.94 3.32
N ALA A 189 -8.70 26.08 3.96
CA ALA A 189 -9.03 26.15 5.39
C ALA A 189 -10.53 26.15 5.74
N ASP A 190 -11.45 26.20 4.77
CA ASP A 190 -12.88 26.46 5.06
C ASP A 190 -13.77 25.22 5.18
N ASP A 191 -13.28 24.00 4.93
CA ASP A 191 -14.02 22.78 5.22
C ASP A 191 -13.26 21.95 6.26
N ALA A 192 -13.88 21.72 7.43
CA ALA A 192 -13.38 20.69 8.35
C ALA A 192 -13.31 19.37 7.58
N PRO A 193 -12.12 18.77 7.38
CA PRO A 193 -11.99 17.63 6.50
C PRO A 193 -12.79 16.47 7.09
N ALA A 194 -13.80 15.99 6.36
CA ALA A 194 -14.47 14.74 6.68
C ALA A 194 -13.40 13.67 6.92
N GLN A 195 -13.58 12.83 7.95
CA GLN A 195 -12.60 11.78 8.24
C GLN A 195 -12.36 10.95 6.97
N PRO A 196 -11.09 10.71 6.61
CA PRO A 196 -10.78 9.96 5.41
C PRO A 196 -11.40 8.56 5.54
N VAL A 197 -12.08 8.11 4.48
CA VAL A 197 -12.64 6.75 4.41
C VAL A 197 -11.59 5.74 3.90
N VAL A 198 -10.52 6.23 3.27
CA VAL A 198 -9.40 5.42 2.78
C VAL A 198 -8.10 6.16 3.03
N SER A 199 -7.02 5.43 3.26
CA SER A 199 -5.71 6.05 3.39
C SER A 199 -5.19 6.49 2.01
N PHE A 200 -4.30 7.48 1.99
CA PHE A 200 -3.76 8.05 0.75
C PHE A 200 -3.09 7.01 -0.18
N PHE A 201 -2.57 5.92 0.40
CA PHE A 201 -1.79 4.89 -0.28
C PHE A 201 -2.46 3.52 -0.31
N GLU A 202 -3.67 3.38 0.24
CA GLU A 202 -4.29 2.08 0.50
C GLU A 202 -4.44 1.19 -0.75
N PHE A 203 -4.71 1.81 -1.90
CA PHE A 203 -4.88 1.12 -3.18
C PHE A 203 -3.75 1.39 -4.16
N TRP A 204 -2.58 1.82 -3.67
CA TRP A 204 -1.41 2.00 -4.53
C TRP A 204 -0.96 0.66 -5.11
N PRO A 205 -0.40 0.67 -6.33
CA PRO A 205 0.20 -0.53 -6.89
C PRO A 205 1.25 -1.09 -5.91
N PRO A 206 1.21 -2.40 -5.57
CA PRO A 206 2.09 -2.96 -4.54
C PRO A 206 3.57 -2.71 -4.82
N TYR A 207 4.01 -2.76 -6.08
CA TYR A 207 5.40 -2.52 -6.44
C TYR A 207 5.86 -1.07 -6.16
N ILE A 208 4.96 -0.08 -6.17
CA ILE A 208 5.29 1.31 -5.79
C ILE A 208 5.37 1.41 -4.28
N PHE A 209 4.33 0.93 -3.59
CA PHE A 209 4.23 1.03 -2.14
C PHE A 209 5.37 0.28 -1.43
N TYR A 210 5.67 -0.95 -1.85
CA TYR A 210 6.69 -1.79 -1.21
C TYR A 210 8.12 -1.54 -1.71
N PHE A 211 8.36 -0.69 -2.72
CA PHE A 211 9.71 -0.42 -3.21
C PHE A 211 10.66 0.09 -2.10
N PRO A 212 10.29 1.10 -1.28
CA PRO A 212 11.12 1.53 -0.15
C PRO A 212 11.35 0.42 0.89
N VAL A 213 10.35 -0.45 1.10
CA VAL A 213 10.46 -1.61 2.00
C VAL A 213 11.48 -2.61 1.47
N GLY A 214 11.50 -2.86 0.17
CA GLY A 214 12.51 -3.69 -0.49
C GLY A 214 13.93 -3.16 -0.33
N LEU A 215 14.14 -1.84 -0.49
CA LEU A 215 15.44 -1.20 -0.26
C LEU A 215 15.89 -1.36 1.20
N TYR A 216 14.98 -1.15 2.15
CA TYR A 216 15.27 -1.29 3.57
C TYR A 216 15.57 -2.76 3.94
N TYR A 217 14.83 -3.71 3.38
CA TYR A 217 15.11 -5.14 3.51
C TYR A 217 16.51 -5.49 2.98
N ALA A 218 16.89 -4.97 1.81
CA ALA A 218 18.22 -5.20 1.23
C ALA A 218 19.33 -4.65 2.16
N TRP A 219 19.12 -3.46 2.73
CA TRP A 219 20.03 -2.91 3.74
C TRP A 219 20.13 -3.79 5.00
N LEU A 220 19.00 -4.31 5.50
CA LEU A 220 19.01 -5.26 6.63
C LEU A 220 19.75 -6.56 6.27
N ALA A 221 19.53 -7.09 5.07
CA ALA A 221 20.24 -8.29 4.57
C ALA A 221 21.76 -8.09 4.55
N LEU A 222 22.23 -6.91 4.14
CA LEU A 222 23.64 -6.53 4.20
C LEU A 222 24.12 -6.39 5.65
N ARG A 223 23.40 -5.61 6.46
CA ARG A 223 23.73 -5.34 7.87
C ARG A 223 23.86 -6.61 8.70
N PHE A 224 22.94 -7.55 8.54
CA PHE A 224 22.91 -8.82 9.28
C PHE A 224 23.63 -9.96 8.56
N ARG A 225 24.22 -9.72 7.37
CA ARG A 225 24.94 -10.71 6.56
C ARG A 225 24.12 -11.96 6.31
N GLY A 226 22.92 -11.80 5.74
CA GLY A 226 22.05 -12.93 5.38
C GLY A 226 20.73 -12.49 4.75
N THR A 227 20.49 -12.88 3.50
CA THR A 227 19.33 -12.45 2.70
C THR A 227 18.02 -13.14 3.09
N THR A 228 18.08 -14.29 3.75
CA THR A 228 16.93 -15.10 4.14
C THR A 228 16.77 -15.25 5.66
N LEU A 229 17.41 -14.38 6.45
CA LEU A 229 17.36 -14.45 7.91
C LEU A 229 15.95 -14.50 8.52
N PRO A 230 14.93 -13.80 7.99
CA PRO A 230 13.57 -13.92 8.50
C PRO A 230 13.01 -15.35 8.48
N THR A 231 13.53 -16.23 7.62
CA THR A 231 13.12 -17.65 7.59
C THR A 231 13.57 -18.45 8.81
N ALA A 232 14.50 -17.92 9.61
CA ALA A 232 14.92 -18.48 10.89
C ALA A 232 14.18 -17.85 12.08
N ALA A 233 13.18 -16.98 11.85
CA ALA A 233 12.49 -16.29 12.94
C ALA A 233 11.69 -17.27 13.83
N ASN A 234 11.04 -18.28 13.24
CA ASN A 234 10.28 -19.30 13.96
C ASN A 234 10.78 -20.71 13.59
N PRO A 235 11.76 -21.30 14.31
CA PRO A 235 12.42 -22.54 13.90
C PRO A 235 11.50 -23.75 13.71
N SER A 236 10.35 -23.80 14.39
CA SER A 236 9.40 -24.92 14.28
C SER A 236 8.38 -24.77 13.15
N ILE A 237 8.38 -23.64 12.44
CA ILE A 237 7.49 -23.36 11.32
C ILE A 237 8.33 -23.36 10.04
N TYR A 238 7.87 -24.05 8.98
CA TYR A 238 8.57 -24.04 7.70
C TYR A 238 8.78 -22.59 7.22
N SER A 239 10.01 -22.26 6.79
CA SER A 239 10.38 -20.90 6.38
C SER A 239 10.14 -19.82 7.46
N GLY A 240 10.08 -20.20 8.74
CA GLY A 240 9.67 -19.29 9.81
C GLY A 240 8.23 -18.78 9.69
N GLY A 241 7.43 -19.37 8.79
CA GLY A 241 6.12 -18.88 8.37
C GLY A 241 6.18 -17.71 7.38
N LEU A 242 7.30 -17.51 6.68
CA LEU A 242 7.40 -16.51 5.61
C LEU A 242 6.63 -16.93 4.35
N ILE A 243 6.66 -18.22 4.02
CA ILE A 243 5.95 -18.78 2.87
C ILE A 243 5.71 -20.28 3.07
N ARG A 244 4.64 -20.80 2.44
CA ARG A 244 4.22 -22.22 2.49
C ARG A 244 3.97 -22.75 3.91
N GLU A 245 3.46 -21.91 4.80
CA GLU A 245 3.06 -22.35 6.13
C GLU A 245 1.82 -23.28 6.05
N SER A 246 1.82 -24.29 6.92
CA SER A 246 0.70 -25.20 7.15
C SER A 246 -0.08 -24.70 8.35
N LYS A 247 -1.38 -24.44 8.19
CA LYS A 247 -2.22 -23.94 9.28
C LYS A 247 -2.31 -24.94 10.42
N SER A 248 -2.50 -26.20 10.08
CA SER A 248 -2.60 -27.28 11.05
C SER A 248 -1.28 -27.51 11.79
N GLN A 249 -0.13 -27.42 11.10
CA GLN A 249 1.17 -27.51 11.76
C GLN A 249 1.31 -26.43 12.83
N ILE A 250 0.99 -25.17 12.50
CA ILE A 250 1.14 -24.06 13.47
C ILE A 250 0.16 -24.22 14.62
N LEU A 251 -1.11 -24.53 14.36
CA LEU A 251 -2.10 -24.73 15.42
C LEU A 251 -1.74 -25.92 16.32
N SER A 252 -1.12 -26.97 15.76
CA SER A 252 -0.66 -28.14 16.51
C SER A 252 0.58 -27.88 17.37
N LEU A 253 1.31 -26.76 17.17
CA LEU A 253 2.38 -26.33 18.07
C LEU A 253 1.85 -25.84 19.41
N VAL A 254 0.55 -25.52 19.51
CA VAL A 254 -0.05 -25.07 20.76
C VAL A 254 -0.36 -26.28 21.64
N PRO A 255 0.24 -26.37 22.84
CA PRO A 255 0.05 -27.51 23.72
C PRO A 255 -1.37 -27.56 24.27
N GLU A 256 -1.76 -28.74 24.75
CA GLU A 256 -3.10 -29.00 25.30
C GLU A 256 -3.50 -28.01 26.40
N SER A 257 -2.56 -27.61 27.25
CA SER A 257 -2.78 -26.62 28.32
C SER A 257 -3.17 -25.22 27.83
N GLN A 258 -3.02 -24.93 26.53
CA GLN A 258 -3.39 -23.66 25.90
C GLN A 258 -4.46 -23.82 24.82
N ARG A 259 -4.95 -25.05 24.56
CA ARG A 259 -5.94 -25.30 23.49
C ARG A 259 -7.29 -24.61 23.73
N MET A 260 -7.64 -24.30 24.97
CA MET A 260 -8.86 -23.54 25.31
C MET A 260 -8.95 -22.17 24.61
N TRP A 261 -7.81 -21.59 24.22
CA TRP A 261 -7.74 -20.29 23.53
C TRP A 261 -7.88 -20.41 22.01
N ILE A 262 -7.89 -21.62 21.46
CA ILE A 262 -7.93 -21.88 20.01
C ILE A 262 -9.28 -22.50 19.66
N GLN A 263 -9.85 -22.07 18.55
CA GLN A 263 -11.05 -22.71 18.03
C GLN A 263 -10.78 -24.18 17.65
N PRO A 264 -11.58 -25.13 18.17
CA PRO A 264 -11.44 -26.56 17.88
C PRO A 264 -11.31 -26.82 16.39
N PHE A 265 -10.35 -27.66 16.01
CA PHE A 265 -10.11 -28.01 14.62
C PHE A 265 -9.73 -29.48 14.46
N CYS A 266 -10.01 -30.04 13.28
CA CYS A 266 -9.56 -31.36 12.87
C CYS A 266 -9.07 -31.34 11.42
N MET A 267 -8.31 -32.38 11.07
CA MET A 267 -7.70 -32.54 9.75
C MET A 267 -8.41 -33.62 8.96
N PHE A 268 -8.67 -33.35 7.69
CA PHE A 268 -9.23 -34.32 6.77
C PHE A 268 -8.51 -34.25 5.42
N THR A 269 -8.00 -35.39 4.95
CA THR A 269 -7.40 -35.47 3.62
C THR A 269 -8.49 -35.85 2.63
N ARG A 270 -8.77 -34.98 1.66
CA ARG A 270 -9.72 -35.31 0.58
C ARG A 270 -9.20 -36.55 -0.16
N PRO A 271 -9.91 -37.68 -0.15
CA PRO A 271 -9.45 -38.87 -0.85
C PRO A 271 -9.42 -38.65 -2.37
N SER A 272 -8.91 -39.63 -3.11
CA SER A 272 -8.86 -39.57 -4.56
C SER A 272 -10.27 -39.45 -5.19
N ALA A 273 -10.32 -38.97 -6.44
CA ALA A 273 -11.57 -38.64 -7.12
C ALA A 273 -12.42 -39.87 -7.49
N ASP A 274 -11.84 -41.07 -7.45
CA ASP A 274 -12.50 -42.35 -7.66
C ASP A 274 -13.36 -42.81 -6.47
N ILE A 275 -13.17 -42.21 -5.29
CA ILE A 275 -13.98 -42.56 -4.12
C ILE A 275 -15.35 -41.84 -4.19
N PRO A 276 -16.47 -42.56 -4.06
CA PRO A 276 -17.81 -41.97 -4.05
C PRO A 276 -17.96 -40.88 -2.98
N ILE A 277 -18.60 -39.77 -3.35
CA ILE A 277 -18.73 -38.60 -2.45
C ILE A 277 -19.41 -38.93 -1.12
N GLU A 278 -20.40 -39.82 -1.12
CA GLU A 278 -21.12 -40.23 0.10
C GLU A 278 -20.22 -40.98 1.09
N THR A 279 -19.22 -41.73 0.60
CA THR A 279 -18.20 -42.36 1.45
C THR A 279 -17.29 -41.30 2.06
N VAL A 280 -16.83 -40.35 1.22
CA VAL A 280 -15.97 -39.24 1.65
C VAL A 280 -16.67 -38.36 2.69
N LEU A 281 -17.95 -38.07 2.48
CA LEU A 281 -18.79 -37.29 3.39
C LEU A 281 -18.92 -37.99 4.75
N ARG A 282 -19.20 -39.30 4.75
CA ARG A 282 -19.29 -40.09 6.00
C ARG A 282 -17.99 -40.06 6.78
N GLU A 283 -16.86 -40.28 6.11
CA GLU A 283 -15.53 -40.22 6.74
C GLU A 283 -15.24 -38.83 7.31
N ALA A 284 -15.57 -37.77 6.58
CA ALA A 284 -15.39 -36.39 7.05
C ALA A 284 -16.24 -36.11 8.30
N LEU A 285 -17.51 -36.53 8.31
CA LEU A 285 -18.40 -36.41 9.47
C LEU A 285 -17.90 -37.21 10.67
N ASP A 286 -17.36 -38.42 10.47
CA ASP A 286 -16.80 -39.23 11.54
C ASP A 286 -15.55 -38.58 12.17
N VAL A 287 -14.69 -37.98 11.34
CA VAL A 287 -13.54 -37.20 11.81
C VAL A 287 -13.97 -35.95 12.59
N MET A 288 -14.99 -35.23 12.12
CA MET A 288 -15.55 -34.08 12.82
C MET A 288 -16.15 -34.48 14.18
N ARG A 289 -16.98 -35.54 14.22
CA ARG A 289 -17.58 -36.06 15.45
C ARG A 289 -16.54 -36.51 16.46
N SER A 290 -15.49 -37.21 16.01
CA SER A 290 -14.39 -37.65 16.87
C SER A 290 -13.60 -36.48 17.48
N ALA A 291 -13.61 -35.32 16.82
CA ALA A 291 -13.00 -34.08 17.30
C ALA A 291 -13.97 -33.18 18.09
N GLY A 292 -15.23 -33.57 18.27
CA GLY A 292 -16.25 -32.77 18.93
C GLY A 292 -16.65 -31.50 18.18
N ILE A 293 -16.54 -31.52 16.84
CA ILE A 293 -16.86 -30.37 15.97
C ILE A 293 -18.21 -30.63 15.29
N ASP A 294 -19.09 -29.64 15.35
CA ASP A 294 -20.42 -29.70 14.73
C ASP A 294 -20.75 -28.39 13.99
N PHE A 295 -21.73 -28.45 13.09
CA PHE A 295 -22.16 -27.30 12.31
C PHE A 295 -22.71 -26.17 13.19
N PRO A 296 -22.48 -24.89 12.84
CA PRO A 296 -21.74 -24.43 11.66
C PRO A 296 -20.21 -24.48 11.84
N ILE A 297 -19.50 -24.78 10.76
CA ILE A 297 -18.03 -24.85 10.71
C ILE A 297 -17.43 -23.94 9.63
N VAL A 298 -16.11 -23.76 9.70
CA VAL A 298 -15.30 -23.23 8.63
C VAL A 298 -14.42 -24.35 8.06
N ALA A 299 -14.52 -24.58 6.76
CA ALA A 299 -13.59 -25.45 6.03
C ALA A 299 -12.56 -24.61 5.28
N LYS A 300 -11.28 -24.95 5.40
CA LYS A 300 -10.18 -24.22 4.74
C LYS A 300 -9.05 -25.17 4.32
N PRO A 301 -8.36 -24.91 3.19
CA PRO A 301 -7.16 -25.66 2.84
C PRO A 301 -6.06 -25.44 3.88
N ASP A 302 -5.36 -26.53 4.26
CA ASP A 302 -4.21 -26.46 5.18
C ASP A 302 -3.15 -25.48 4.65
N LYS A 303 -2.84 -25.62 3.35
CA LYS A 303 -1.87 -24.81 2.60
C LYS A 303 -2.57 -23.89 1.60
N GLY A 304 -3.50 -23.07 2.10
CA GLY A 304 -4.19 -22.02 1.32
C GLY A 304 -3.71 -20.61 1.68
N GLN A 305 -3.92 -19.64 0.79
CA GLN A 305 -3.55 -18.24 1.04
C GLN A 305 -4.65 -17.25 0.66
N ARG A 306 -4.64 -16.08 1.31
CA ARG A 306 -5.59 -14.96 1.06
C ARG A 306 -7.07 -15.37 1.13
N GLY A 307 -7.39 -16.37 1.94
CA GLY A 307 -8.75 -16.89 2.08
C GLY A 307 -9.25 -17.76 0.92
N ALA A 308 -8.41 -18.10 -0.06
CA ALA A 308 -8.82 -18.99 -1.15
C ALA A 308 -9.23 -20.38 -0.61
N GLY A 309 -10.38 -20.87 -1.05
CA GLY A 309 -10.98 -22.13 -0.59
C GLY A 309 -11.56 -22.12 0.83
N VAL A 310 -11.63 -20.96 1.50
CA VAL A 310 -12.29 -20.85 2.82
C VAL A 310 -13.79 -20.71 2.64
N GLN A 311 -14.58 -21.58 3.26
CA GLN A 311 -16.04 -21.54 3.21
C GLN A 311 -16.67 -21.78 4.58
N ARG A 312 -17.77 -21.07 4.87
CA ARG A 312 -18.65 -21.34 6.03
C ARG A 312 -19.65 -22.41 5.61
N LEU A 313 -19.69 -23.50 6.36
CA LEU A 313 -20.62 -24.62 6.12
C LEU A 313 -21.60 -24.66 7.28
N ARG A 314 -22.90 -24.58 6.98
CA ARG A 314 -23.98 -24.58 7.97
C ARG A 314 -24.67 -25.93 8.07
N THR A 315 -24.57 -26.75 7.03
CA THR A 315 -25.26 -28.05 6.93
C THR A 315 -24.35 -29.12 6.34
N GLU A 316 -24.78 -30.37 6.46
CA GLU A 316 -24.17 -31.51 5.78
C GLU A 316 -24.17 -31.34 4.25
N ASP A 317 -25.23 -30.74 3.69
CA ASP A 317 -25.31 -30.46 2.25
C ASP A 317 -24.24 -29.46 1.80
N ASP A 318 -23.96 -28.42 2.61
CA ASP A 318 -22.86 -27.49 2.34
C ASP A 318 -21.52 -28.23 2.33
N LEU A 319 -21.32 -29.16 3.28
CA LEU A 319 -20.10 -29.98 3.36
C LEU A 319 -19.97 -30.90 2.14
N ARG A 320 -21.05 -31.54 1.70
CA ARG A 320 -21.06 -32.35 0.47
C ARG A 320 -20.59 -31.52 -0.72
N ALA A 321 -21.22 -30.36 -0.96
CA ALA A 321 -20.87 -29.47 -2.06
C ALA A 321 -19.40 -28.98 -1.98
N TYR A 322 -18.93 -28.67 -0.77
CA TYR A 322 -17.53 -28.30 -0.55
C TYR A 322 -16.58 -29.43 -0.97
N LEU A 323 -16.82 -30.66 -0.49
CA LEU A 323 -15.99 -31.84 -0.76
C LEU A 323 -15.99 -32.27 -2.24
N GLU A 324 -17.08 -32.04 -2.95
CA GLU A 324 -17.17 -32.26 -4.41
C GLU A 324 -16.29 -31.28 -5.18
N SER A 325 -16.31 -30.01 -4.79
CA SER A 325 -15.52 -28.96 -5.44
C SER A 325 -14.05 -28.94 -5.03
N PHE A 326 -13.71 -29.52 -3.87
CA PHE A 326 -12.36 -29.46 -3.31
C PHE A 326 -11.41 -30.42 -4.03
N PRO A 327 -10.18 -29.99 -4.39
CA PRO A 327 -9.26 -30.85 -5.13
C PRO A 327 -8.88 -32.13 -4.35
N PRO A 328 -8.80 -33.29 -5.04
CA PRO A 328 -8.43 -34.55 -4.41
C PRO A 328 -6.99 -34.56 -3.91
N ASN A 329 -6.72 -35.38 -2.90
CA ASN A 329 -5.42 -35.59 -2.27
C ASN A 329 -4.83 -34.36 -1.55
N LEU A 330 -5.67 -33.36 -1.24
CA LEU A 330 -5.28 -32.19 -0.47
C LEU A 330 -5.90 -32.21 0.94
N GLU A 331 -5.20 -31.57 1.87
CA GLU A 331 -5.60 -31.47 3.26
C GLU A 331 -6.56 -30.30 3.50
N ILE A 332 -7.65 -30.61 4.20
CA ILE A 332 -8.69 -29.69 4.67
C ILE A 332 -8.56 -29.59 6.19
N VAL A 333 -8.64 -28.36 6.69
CA VAL A 333 -8.85 -28.06 8.10
C VAL A 333 -10.34 -27.76 8.28
N PHE A 334 -11.04 -28.58 9.05
CA PHE A 334 -12.36 -28.23 9.58
C PHE A 334 -12.17 -27.58 10.94
N GLN A 335 -12.80 -26.42 11.15
CA GLN A 335 -12.68 -25.67 12.39
C GLN A 335 -14.05 -25.18 12.85
N GLN A 336 -14.31 -25.24 14.15
CA GLN A 336 -15.53 -24.70 14.74
C GLN A 336 -15.64 -23.21 14.39
N LEU A 337 -16.83 -22.80 13.93
CA LEU A 337 -17.06 -21.38 13.64
C LEU A 337 -17.13 -20.57 14.94
N ALA A 338 -16.20 -19.65 15.12
CA ALA A 338 -16.33 -18.58 16.12
C ALA A 338 -17.27 -17.48 15.58
N ASP A 339 -18.58 -17.64 15.81
CA ASP A 339 -19.61 -16.70 15.37
C ASP A 339 -19.69 -15.49 16.33
N LEU A 340 -18.56 -14.80 16.50
CA LEU A 340 -18.42 -13.62 17.35
C LEU A 340 -18.34 -12.35 16.48
N PRO A 341 -18.92 -11.22 16.95
CA PRO A 341 -19.14 -10.03 16.13
C PRO A 341 -17.84 -9.29 15.77
N CYS A 342 -16.79 -9.41 16.58
CA CYS A 342 -15.55 -8.66 16.40
C CYS A 342 -14.37 -9.57 16.06
N GLU A 343 -13.44 -9.06 15.25
CA GLU A 343 -12.19 -9.73 14.91
C GLU A 343 -11.01 -8.75 15.01
N ALA A 344 -9.89 -9.19 15.58
CA ALA A 344 -8.64 -8.44 15.63
C ALA A 344 -7.47 -9.28 15.15
N GLY A 345 -6.53 -8.65 14.44
CA GLY A 345 -5.22 -9.20 14.15
C GLY A 345 -4.17 -8.59 15.10
N VAL A 346 -3.60 -9.40 15.99
CA VAL A 346 -2.57 -8.95 16.95
C VAL A 346 -1.21 -9.48 16.55
N MET A 347 -0.31 -8.59 16.18
CA MET A 347 1.07 -8.93 15.87
C MET A 347 1.88 -8.97 17.17
N TYR A 348 2.51 -10.11 17.42
CA TYR A 348 3.26 -10.40 18.62
C TYR A 348 4.71 -10.75 18.27
N TYR A 349 5.64 -10.37 19.16
CA TYR A 349 7.00 -10.89 19.10
C TYR A 349 7.64 -11.05 20.48
N ARG A 350 8.66 -11.91 20.53
CA ARG A 350 9.62 -12.04 21.63
C ARG A 350 11.01 -12.38 21.09
N TYR A 351 12.05 -12.09 21.86
CA TYR A 351 13.42 -12.44 21.46
C TYR A 351 13.84 -13.82 21.99
N PRO A 352 14.58 -14.62 21.20
CA PRO A 352 15.21 -15.84 21.68
C PRO A 352 16.10 -15.59 22.90
N GLY A 353 15.98 -16.44 23.92
CA GLY A 353 16.73 -16.31 25.17
C GLY A 353 16.30 -15.14 26.07
N SER A 354 15.16 -14.49 25.79
CA SER A 354 14.62 -13.40 26.60
C SER A 354 13.14 -13.62 26.92
N ASN A 355 12.71 -13.22 28.11
CA ASN A 355 11.28 -13.10 28.46
C ASN A 355 10.65 -11.79 27.97
N ARG A 356 11.42 -10.94 27.26
CA ARG A 356 10.87 -9.70 26.69
C ARG A 356 9.98 -10.04 25.49
N ALA A 357 8.70 -9.77 25.65
CA ALA A 357 7.69 -9.86 24.61
C ALA A 357 6.96 -8.52 24.47
N ALA A 358 6.39 -8.28 23.29
CA ALA A 358 5.57 -7.10 23.04
C ALA A 358 4.55 -7.34 21.93
N ILE A 359 3.47 -6.57 21.98
CA ILE A 359 2.53 -6.41 20.88
C ILE A 359 3.10 -5.34 19.95
N LEU A 360 3.33 -5.70 18.69
CA LEU A 360 3.86 -4.80 17.66
C LEU A 360 2.76 -3.98 16.99
N SER A 361 1.57 -4.57 16.83
CA SER A 361 0.44 -4.02 16.08
C SER A 361 -0.85 -4.67 16.57
N ILE A 362 -1.93 -3.89 16.64
CA ILE A 362 -3.30 -4.41 16.74
C ILE A 362 -4.10 -3.83 15.59
N THR A 363 -4.73 -4.70 14.80
CA THR A 363 -5.63 -4.31 13.72
C THR A 363 -7.04 -4.73 14.09
N LEU A 364 -7.95 -3.79 14.32
CA LEU A 364 -9.38 -4.10 14.46
C LEU A 364 -9.97 -4.28 13.07
N LYS A 365 -10.74 -5.35 12.85
CA LYS A 365 -11.35 -5.67 11.56
C LYS A 365 -12.83 -5.38 11.62
N GLU A 366 -13.26 -4.44 10.79
CA GLU A 366 -14.67 -4.09 10.62
C GLU A 366 -15.21 -4.74 9.36
N PHE A 367 -16.36 -5.40 9.50
CA PHE A 367 -17.09 -6.06 8.42
C PHE A 367 -18.11 -5.08 7.86
N PRO A 368 -17.87 -4.45 6.68
CA PRO A 368 -18.79 -3.44 6.16
C PRO A 368 -20.17 -4.04 5.93
N THR A 369 -21.19 -3.30 6.31
CA THR A 369 -22.59 -3.73 6.26
C THR A 369 -23.40 -2.61 5.64
N VAL A 370 -24.28 -2.93 4.70
CA VAL A 370 -25.30 -2.00 4.22
C VAL A 370 -26.63 -2.30 4.90
N VAL A 371 -27.44 -1.27 5.12
CA VAL A 371 -28.76 -1.40 5.73
C VAL A 371 -29.81 -1.14 4.67
N GLY A 372 -30.76 -2.07 4.53
CA GLY A 372 -31.89 -1.92 3.62
C GLY A 372 -32.81 -0.79 4.04
N ASP A 373 -33.30 -0.05 3.05
CA ASP A 373 -34.27 1.03 3.22
C ASP A 373 -35.63 0.70 2.56
N GLY A 374 -35.77 -0.50 2.00
CA GLY A 374 -36.97 -0.96 1.30
C GLY A 374 -37.18 -0.36 -0.08
N ALA A 375 -36.30 0.53 -0.54
CA ALA A 375 -36.44 1.23 -1.81
C ALA A 375 -35.29 0.92 -2.77
N HIS A 376 -34.06 0.84 -2.26
CA HIS A 376 -32.86 0.67 -3.07
C HIS A 376 -32.38 -0.79 -3.09
N THR A 377 -31.83 -1.16 -4.24
CA THR A 377 -31.16 -2.44 -4.44
C THR A 377 -29.84 -2.52 -3.65
N LEU A 378 -29.36 -3.73 -3.37
CA LEU A 378 -28.03 -3.96 -2.80
C LEU A 378 -26.93 -3.23 -3.60
N ARG A 379 -27.03 -3.23 -4.93
CA ARG A 379 -26.13 -2.50 -5.83
C ARG A 379 -26.10 -1.00 -5.53
N GLU A 380 -27.26 -0.38 -5.40
CA GLU A 380 -27.40 1.06 -5.15
C GLU A 380 -26.89 1.43 -3.76
N LEU A 381 -27.20 0.61 -2.75
CA LEU A 381 -26.71 0.80 -1.38
C LEU A 381 -25.17 0.73 -1.31
N ILE A 382 -24.54 -0.22 -2.02
CA ILE A 382 -23.07 -0.30 -2.13
C ILE A 382 -22.48 0.94 -2.81
N LEU A 383 -23.15 1.49 -3.83
CA LEU A 383 -22.69 2.69 -4.55
C LEU A 383 -22.91 3.98 -3.76
N ALA A 384 -23.90 4.01 -2.88
CA ALA A 384 -24.19 5.13 -1.99
C ALA A 384 -23.16 5.21 -0.85
N ASP A 385 -22.71 4.07 -0.32
CA ASP A 385 -21.72 4.05 0.75
C ASP A 385 -20.34 4.59 0.29
N PRO A 386 -19.79 5.62 0.97
CA PRO A 386 -18.56 6.27 0.57
C PRO A 386 -17.34 5.35 0.46
N ARG A 387 -17.26 4.34 1.33
CA ARG A 387 -16.16 3.38 1.41
C ARG A 387 -16.41 2.19 0.48
N ALA A 388 -17.60 1.59 0.54
CA ALA A 388 -17.94 0.39 -0.21
C ALA A 388 -17.90 0.64 -1.72
N ARG A 389 -18.29 1.85 -2.17
CA ARG A 389 -18.21 2.25 -3.58
C ARG A 389 -16.80 2.13 -4.16
N ILE A 390 -15.76 2.32 -3.35
CA ILE A 390 -14.36 2.29 -3.80
C ILE A 390 -13.95 0.87 -4.18
N VAL A 391 -14.35 -0.12 -3.38
CA VAL A 391 -14.08 -1.55 -3.60
C VAL A 391 -15.26 -2.31 -4.24
N ARG A 392 -16.24 -1.59 -4.81
CA ARG A 392 -17.49 -2.14 -5.38
C ARG A 392 -17.32 -3.35 -6.29
N ARG A 393 -16.23 -3.42 -7.06
CA ARG A 393 -15.95 -4.56 -7.96
C ARG A 393 -15.85 -5.88 -7.19
N VAL A 394 -15.25 -5.86 -6.00
CA VAL A 394 -15.12 -7.03 -5.14
C VAL A 394 -16.50 -7.48 -4.64
N TYR A 395 -17.32 -6.55 -4.16
CA TYR A 395 -18.66 -6.87 -3.68
C TYR A 395 -19.60 -7.30 -4.80
N PHE A 396 -19.51 -6.68 -5.98
CA PHE A 396 -20.32 -7.05 -7.14
C PHE A 396 -20.00 -8.46 -7.64
N ASN A 397 -18.72 -8.82 -7.71
CA ASN A 397 -18.32 -10.17 -8.10
C ASN A 397 -18.78 -11.21 -7.07
N ARG A 398 -18.75 -10.86 -5.77
CA ARG A 398 -19.15 -11.77 -4.68
C ARG A 398 -20.66 -11.98 -4.63
N HIS A 399 -21.43 -10.90 -4.68
CA HIS A 399 -22.88 -10.90 -4.45
C HIS A 399 -23.69 -10.86 -5.75
N GLY A 400 -23.11 -11.28 -6.88
CA GLY A 400 -23.68 -11.10 -8.22
C GLY A 400 -25.15 -11.48 -8.34
N ALA A 401 -25.56 -12.61 -7.75
CA ALA A 401 -26.94 -13.10 -7.77
C ALA A 401 -27.93 -12.28 -6.92
N GLN A 402 -27.44 -11.47 -6.00
CA GLN A 402 -28.25 -10.70 -5.03
C GLN A 402 -28.19 -9.18 -5.28
N LEU A 403 -27.41 -8.71 -6.27
CA LEU A 403 -27.17 -7.28 -6.47
C LEU A 403 -28.43 -6.47 -6.74
N ASP A 404 -29.38 -7.05 -7.44
CA ASP A 404 -30.62 -6.37 -7.84
C ASP A 404 -31.77 -6.64 -6.84
N ARG A 405 -31.49 -7.32 -5.72
CA ARG A 405 -32.43 -7.48 -4.61
C ARG A 405 -32.58 -6.15 -3.86
N VAL A 406 -33.82 -5.70 -3.70
CA VAL A 406 -34.18 -4.61 -2.78
C VAL A 406 -34.16 -5.16 -1.36
N LEU A 407 -33.34 -4.57 -0.50
CA LEU A 407 -33.25 -4.99 0.90
C LEU A 407 -34.40 -4.37 1.72
N PRO A 408 -35.18 -5.19 2.44
CA PRO A 408 -36.20 -4.71 3.38
C PRO A 408 -35.66 -3.65 4.36
N PRO A 409 -36.52 -2.70 4.80
CA PRO A 409 -36.13 -1.70 5.79
C PRO A 409 -35.54 -2.35 7.05
N GLY A 410 -34.32 -1.93 7.41
CA GLY A 410 -33.62 -2.41 8.61
C GLY A 410 -32.85 -3.73 8.44
N GLU A 411 -32.95 -4.42 7.30
CA GLU A 411 -32.14 -5.62 7.02
C GLU A 411 -30.65 -5.22 6.94
N ARG A 412 -29.82 -5.79 7.82
CA ARG A 412 -28.36 -5.61 7.80
C ARG A 412 -27.73 -6.66 6.90
N PHE A 413 -27.15 -6.22 5.79
CA PHE A 413 -26.49 -7.11 4.84
C PHE A 413 -24.95 -6.96 4.93
N PRO A 414 -24.23 -7.91 5.55
CA PRO A 414 -22.77 -7.86 5.62
C PRO A 414 -22.18 -8.10 4.23
N LEU A 415 -21.31 -7.18 3.79
CA LEU A 415 -20.67 -7.26 2.48
C LEU A 415 -19.51 -8.27 2.45
N VAL A 416 -18.93 -8.58 3.60
CA VAL A 416 -17.82 -9.52 3.76
C VAL A 416 -18.02 -10.38 5.01
N PHE A 417 -17.66 -11.66 4.90
CA PHE A 417 -17.67 -12.61 6.01
C PHE A 417 -16.27 -12.77 6.64
N ALA A 418 -15.23 -12.84 5.81
CA ALA A 418 -13.85 -13.07 6.24
C ALA A 418 -13.07 -11.77 6.40
N GLY A 419 -12.27 -11.67 7.46
CA GLY A 419 -11.45 -10.50 7.83
C GLY A 419 -10.22 -10.26 6.96
N ASN A 420 -10.39 -10.26 5.63
CA ASN A 420 -9.33 -10.04 4.64
C ASN A 420 -9.53 -8.69 3.93
N HIS A 421 -8.51 -7.83 3.97
CA HIS A 421 -8.50 -6.52 3.31
C HIS A 421 -8.74 -6.61 1.80
N ALA A 422 -8.12 -7.57 1.13
CA ALA A 422 -8.29 -7.78 -0.32
C ALA A 422 -9.74 -8.15 -0.71
N GLN A 423 -10.53 -8.62 0.26
CA GLN A 423 -11.95 -8.95 0.09
C GLN A 423 -12.88 -7.79 0.48
N GLY A 424 -12.33 -6.65 0.91
CA GLY A 424 -13.08 -5.45 1.29
C GLY A 424 -13.38 -5.33 2.78
N THR A 425 -12.66 -6.04 3.66
CA THR A 425 -12.70 -5.76 5.11
C THR A 425 -12.03 -4.42 5.39
N VAL A 426 -12.58 -3.63 6.32
CA VAL A 426 -11.98 -2.37 6.77
C VAL A 426 -11.08 -2.65 7.96
N PHE A 427 -9.85 -2.13 7.91
CA PHE A 427 -8.88 -2.29 8.98
C PHE A 427 -8.71 -0.97 9.72
N LYS A 428 -8.73 -1.03 11.05
CA LYS A 428 -8.50 0.10 11.93
C LYS A 428 -7.28 -0.10 12.82
N ASP A 429 -6.52 0.96 13.04
CA ASP A 429 -5.35 0.92 13.90
C ASP A 429 -5.75 0.93 15.38
N GLY A 430 -5.64 -0.24 16.01
CA GLY A 430 -5.86 -0.45 17.43
C GLY A 430 -4.55 -0.53 18.24
N THR A 431 -3.39 -0.23 17.66
CA THR A 431 -2.09 -0.50 18.30
C THR A 431 -1.93 0.22 19.64
N HIS A 432 -2.54 1.39 19.78
CA HIS A 432 -2.59 2.18 21.02
C HIS A 432 -3.42 1.53 22.14
N LEU A 433 -4.25 0.53 21.82
CA LEU A 433 -5.10 -0.20 22.77
C LEU A 433 -4.36 -1.35 23.47
N ALA A 434 -3.12 -1.65 23.08
CA ALA A 434 -2.38 -2.77 23.64
C ALA A 434 -2.22 -2.66 25.16
N THR A 435 -2.69 -3.66 25.90
CA THR A 435 -2.60 -3.71 27.36
C THR A 435 -1.57 -4.75 27.83
N PRO A 436 -1.06 -4.63 29.07
CA PRO A 436 -0.25 -5.67 29.69
C PRO A 436 -0.98 -7.01 29.83
N ALA A 437 -2.31 -6.99 30.07
CA ALA A 437 -3.11 -8.19 30.27
C ALA A 437 -3.27 -9.00 28.97
N LEU A 438 -3.63 -8.34 27.87
CA LEU A 438 -3.66 -8.97 26.54
C LEU A 438 -2.27 -9.49 26.14
N LEU A 439 -1.21 -8.72 26.38
CA LEU A 439 0.16 -9.19 26.13
C LEU A 439 0.48 -10.45 26.95
N ALA A 440 0.12 -10.50 28.24
CA ALA A 440 0.36 -11.66 29.08
C ALA A 440 -0.40 -12.91 28.57
N ARG A 441 -1.67 -12.75 28.16
CA ARG A 441 -2.47 -13.83 27.57
C ARG A 441 -1.80 -14.39 26.31
N LEU A 442 -1.47 -13.52 25.36
CA LEU A 442 -0.84 -13.94 24.10
C LEU A 442 0.58 -14.48 24.31
N HIS A 443 1.33 -13.92 25.26
CA HIS A 443 2.64 -14.43 25.64
C HIS A 443 2.52 -15.86 26.16
N GLY A 444 1.55 -16.16 27.03
CA GLY A 444 1.33 -17.52 27.54
C GLY A 444 1.12 -18.56 26.45
N VAL A 445 0.33 -18.23 25.43
CA VAL A 445 0.15 -19.09 24.24
C VAL A 445 1.46 -19.17 23.44
N ALA A 446 2.01 -18.02 23.04
CA ALA A 446 3.16 -17.93 22.15
C ALA A 446 4.46 -18.52 22.72
N SER A 447 4.71 -18.37 24.02
CA SER A 447 5.90 -18.93 24.68
C SER A 447 5.81 -20.43 24.88
N SER A 448 4.59 -20.98 24.95
CA SER A 448 4.34 -22.41 25.05
C SER A 448 4.54 -23.15 23.72
N MET A 449 4.46 -22.43 22.60
CA MET A 449 4.73 -22.96 21.26
C MET A 449 6.24 -23.12 21.05
N PRO A 450 6.73 -24.36 20.80
CA PRO A 450 8.15 -24.58 20.54
C PRO A 450 8.62 -23.73 19.37
N GLY A 451 9.69 -22.96 19.56
CA GLY A 451 10.30 -22.18 18.47
C GLY A 451 9.41 -21.10 17.83
N PHE A 452 8.38 -20.60 18.52
CA PHE A 452 7.59 -19.45 18.03
C PHE A 452 8.03 -18.15 18.70
N TYR A 453 8.41 -17.16 17.90
CA TYR A 453 8.99 -15.88 18.34
C TYR A 453 8.34 -14.66 17.69
N PHE A 454 7.74 -14.80 16.51
CA PHE A 454 7.13 -13.68 15.78
C PHE A 454 5.92 -14.17 14.99
N GLY A 455 4.79 -13.48 15.09
CA GLY A 455 3.64 -13.81 14.27
C GLY A 455 2.39 -13.01 14.58
N ARG A 456 1.32 -13.26 13.83
CA ARG A 456 0.01 -12.63 14.01
C ARG A 456 -1.01 -13.65 14.49
N PHE A 457 -1.68 -13.31 15.58
CA PHE A 457 -2.88 -14.00 16.06
C PHE A 457 -4.10 -13.29 15.49
N ASP A 458 -4.91 -14.00 14.70
CA ASP A 458 -6.24 -13.53 14.34
C ASP A 458 -7.23 -14.08 15.38
N ILE A 459 -7.92 -13.16 16.05
CA ILE A 459 -8.69 -13.41 17.27
C ILE A 459 -10.11 -12.91 17.07
N ARG A 460 -11.09 -13.74 17.40
CA ARG A 460 -12.50 -13.39 17.51
C ARG A 460 -12.85 -13.08 18.97
N PHE A 461 -13.73 -12.12 19.19
CA PHE A 461 -14.18 -11.69 20.52
C PHE A 461 -15.56 -11.01 20.43
N THR A 462 -16.22 -10.85 21.57
CA THR A 462 -17.53 -10.21 21.72
C THR A 462 -17.39 -8.74 22.06
N GLU A 463 -16.64 -8.44 23.13
CA GLU A 463 -16.51 -7.10 23.69
C GLU A 463 -15.05 -6.66 23.77
N LEU A 464 -14.79 -5.41 23.38
CA LEU A 464 -13.43 -4.88 23.29
C LEU A 464 -12.71 -4.91 24.64
N ASP A 465 -13.38 -4.53 25.73
CA ASP A 465 -12.76 -4.47 27.06
C ASP A 465 -12.35 -5.85 27.56
N ALA A 466 -13.19 -6.87 27.36
CA ALA A 466 -12.88 -8.25 27.74
C ALA A 466 -11.72 -8.83 26.91
N PHE A 467 -11.67 -8.48 25.62
CA PHE A 467 -10.54 -8.82 24.76
C PHE A 467 -9.24 -8.13 25.24
N LEU A 468 -9.30 -6.84 25.56
CA LEU A 468 -8.14 -6.09 26.07
C LEU A 468 -7.70 -6.57 27.45
N ASN A 469 -8.59 -7.13 28.27
CA ASN A 469 -8.21 -7.80 29.52
C ASN A 469 -7.64 -9.21 29.31
N GLY A 470 -7.74 -9.76 28.08
CA GLY A 470 -7.28 -11.10 27.76
C GLY A 470 -8.22 -12.22 28.24
N ASP A 471 -9.47 -11.89 28.55
CA ASP A 471 -10.49 -12.83 29.04
C ASP A 471 -11.32 -13.41 27.88
N ASP A 472 -11.59 -12.61 26.86
CA ASP A 472 -12.36 -12.98 25.66
C ASP A 472 -11.44 -13.07 24.44
N VAL A 473 -10.74 -14.21 24.31
CA VAL A 473 -9.74 -14.45 23.27
C VAL A 473 -10.00 -15.79 22.60
N HIS A 474 -10.55 -15.75 21.38
CA HIS A 474 -10.78 -16.93 20.55
C HIS A 474 -9.88 -16.90 19.31
N ILE A 475 -8.72 -17.54 19.38
CA ILE A 475 -7.73 -17.60 18.29
C ILE A 475 -8.27 -18.50 17.16
N VAL A 476 -8.45 -17.92 15.97
CA VAL A 476 -8.91 -18.63 14.77
C VAL A 476 -7.76 -18.96 13.81
N GLU A 477 -6.71 -18.15 13.82
CA GLU A 477 -5.52 -18.33 12.98
C GLU A 477 -4.27 -17.79 13.68
N ILE A 478 -3.15 -18.50 13.49
CA ILE A 478 -1.82 -18.07 13.90
C ILE A 478 -0.94 -18.09 12.65
N ASN A 479 -0.35 -16.95 12.33
CA ASN A 479 0.50 -16.76 11.16
C ASN A 479 1.95 -16.51 11.61
N GLY A 480 2.94 -16.97 10.86
CA GLY A 480 4.34 -16.73 11.19
C GLY A 480 4.93 -15.43 10.63
N ALA A 481 6.21 -15.48 10.23
CA ALA A 481 7.01 -14.32 9.83
C ALA A 481 6.48 -13.57 8.58
N GLY A 482 5.65 -14.22 7.76
CA GLY A 482 5.03 -13.62 6.57
C GLY A 482 3.84 -12.72 6.88
N ALA A 483 3.35 -12.72 8.11
CA ALA A 483 2.23 -11.88 8.51
C ALA A 483 2.60 -10.38 8.45
N GLU A 484 1.73 -9.57 7.88
CA GLU A 484 1.90 -8.12 7.84
C GLU A 484 1.22 -7.44 9.04
N SER A 485 1.82 -6.35 9.54
CA SER A 485 1.19 -5.43 10.48
C SER A 485 0.10 -4.63 9.75
N THR A 486 -1.10 -5.18 9.69
CA THR A 486 -2.17 -4.68 8.81
C THR A 486 -2.84 -3.38 9.26
N HIS A 487 -2.52 -2.86 10.45
CA HIS A 487 -3.01 -1.55 10.94
C HIS A 487 -2.56 -0.40 10.01
N ILE A 488 -1.51 -0.60 9.22
CA ILE A 488 -1.04 0.38 8.23
C ILE A 488 -2.09 0.76 7.18
N TRP A 489 -3.13 -0.06 7.02
CA TRP A 489 -4.22 0.16 6.09
C TRP A 489 -5.38 0.98 6.69
N ASP A 490 -5.24 1.45 7.94
CA ASP A 490 -6.18 2.38 8.57
C ASP A 490 -6.33 3.66 7.72
N ALA A 491 -7.56 4.15 7.59
CA ALA A 491 -7.88 5.27 6.72
C ALA A 491 -7.19 6.58 7.13
N THR A 492 -6.85 6.74 8.41
CA THR A 492 -6.12 7.88 8.96
C THR A 492 -4.60 7.70 8.92
N MET A 493 -4.10 6.53 8.50
CA MET A 493 -2.68 6.22 8.48
C MET A 493 -1.91 7.14 7.53
N THR A 494 -0.77 7.65 8.01
CA THR A 494 0.17 8.43 7.20
C THR A 494 1.20 7.53 6.52
N LEU A 495 1.72 7.95 5.36
CA LEU A 495 2.76 7.20 4.65
C LEU A 495 4.01 7.00 5.52
N ARG A 496 4.38 8.01 6.33
CA ARG A 496 5.49 7.91 7.29
C ARG A 496 5.20 6.88 8.38
N GLY A 497 3.96 6.83 8.89
CA GLY A 497 3.52 5.85 9.89
C GLY A 497 3.59 4.42 9.34
N ALA A 498 3.02 4.20 8.15
CA ALA A 498 3.03 2.91 7.49
C ALA A 498 4.46 2.36 7.26
N TYR A 499 5.37 3.19 6.70
CA TYR A 499 6.76 2.77 6.54
C TYR A 499 7.50 2.60 7.86
N GLY A 500 7.22 3.44 8.86
CA GLY A 500 7.77 3.27 10.21
C GLY A 500 7.41 1.91 10.82
N ALA A 501 6.14 1.50 10.69
CA ALA A 501 5.65 0.21 11.16
C ALA A 501 6.31 -0.97 10.41
N LEU A 502 6.31 -0.93 9.08
CA LEU A 502 6.92 -1.99 8.26
C LEU A 502 8.43 -2.10 8.47
N PHE A 503 9.15 -0.99 8.55
CA PHE A 503 10.59 -1.00 8.82
C PHE A 503 10.90 -1.54 10.22
N ARG A 504 10.07 -1.20 11.22
CA ARG A 504 10.20 -1.76 12.57
C ARG A 504 9.96 -3.28 12.56
N GLN A 505 8.90 -3.75 11.89
CA GLN A 505 8.59 -5.17 11.73
C GLN A 505 9.77 -5.94 11.11
N TRP A 506 10.27 -5.50 9.96
CA TRP A 506 11.36 -6.18 9.28
C TRP A 506 12.65 -6.18 10.11
N ARG A 507 12.96 -5.06 10.77
CA ARG A 507 14.13 -5.00 11.66
C ARG A 507 14.05 -6.05 12.77
N ILE A 508 12.89 -6.18 13.43
CA ILE A 508 12.66 -7.16 14.49
C ILE A 508 12.81 -8.59 13.95
N LEU A 509 12.22 -8.90 12.78
CA LEU A 509 12.37 -10.21 12.14
C LEU A 509 13.83 -10.57 11.86
N PHE A 510 14.63 -9.61 11.37
CA PHE A 510 16.06 -9.82 11.16
C PHE A 510 16.84 -10.01 12.47
N GLU A 511 16.50 -9.26 13.52
CA GLU A 511 17.12 -9.40 14.84
C GLU A 511 16.82 -10.77 15.47
N ILE A 512 15.55 -11.23 15.41
CA ILE A 512 15.13 -12.56 15.89
C ILE A 512 15.82 -13.65 15.07
N GLY A 513 15.78 -13.56 13.73
CA GLY A 513 16.45 -14.53 12.85
C GLY A 513 17.96 -14.59 13.08
N ALA A 514 18.61 -13.45 13.32
CA ALA A 514 20.03 -13.41 13.66
C ALA A 514 20.33 -14.01 15.05
N ALA A 515 19.46 -13.79 16.04
CA ALA A 515 19.56 -14.41 17.35
C ALA A 515 19.42 -15.94 17.26
N ASN A 516 18.40 -16.43 16.57
CA ASN A 516 18.21 -17.87 16.33
C ASN A 516 19.38 -18.48 15.55
N ARG A 517 19.95 -17.76 14.56
CA ARG A 517 21.15 -18.20 13.86
C ARG A 517 22.35 -18.37 14.78
N ARG A 518 22.54 -17.49 15.77
CA ARG A 518 23.59 -17.64 16.79
C ARG A 518 23.36 -18.87 17.67
N CYS A 519 22.10 -19.27 17.86
CA CYS A 519 21.71 -20.50 18.55
C CYS A 519 21.75 -21.76 17.64
N GLY A 520 22.30 -21.67 16.42
CA GLY A 520 22.50 -22.81 15.52
C GLY A 520 21.38 -23.04 14.49
N VAL A 521 20.32 -22.22 14.47
CA VAL A 521 19.25 -22.34 13.47
C VAL A 521 19.76 -21.88 12.11
N LYS A 522 19.60 -22.72 11.09
CA LYS A 522 20.02 -22.39 9.71
C LYS A 522 18.85 -21.75 8.96
N PRO A 523 18.97 -20.50 8.45
CA PRO A 523 17.97 -19.94 7.56
C PRO A 523 17.90 -20.73 6.24
N LEU A 524 16.77 -20.66 5.56
CA LEU A 524 16.59 -21.32 4.26
C LEU A 524 17.59 -20.81 3.23
N ASN A 525 17.98 -21.71 2.33
CA ASN A 525 18.78 -21.34 1.16
C ASN A 525 17.99 -20.34 0.27
N PRO A 526 18.59 -19.24 -0.19
CA PRO A 526 17.93 -18.25 -1.06
C PRO A 526 17.30 -18.84 -2.33
N PHE A 527 17.94 -19.80 -2.98
CA PHE A 527 17.42 -20.45 -4.18
C PHE A 527 16.19 -21.32 -3.86
N ARG A 528 16.19 -21.99 -2.70
CA ARG A 528 15.02 -22.75 -2.24
C ARG A 528 13.85 -21.83 -1.94
N LEU A 529 14.10 -20.70 -1.28
CA LEU A 529 13.07 -19.69 -1.02
C LEU A 529 12.49 -19.12 -2.33
N LEU A 530 13.35 -18.85 -3.32
CA LEU A 530 12.90 -18.39 -4.64
C LEU A 530 12.00 -19.44 -5.32
N GLY A 531 12.39 -20.71 -5.28
CA GLY A 531 11.55 -21.81 -5.78
C GLY A 531 10.19 -21.89 -5.07
N ASP A 532 10.17 -21.73 -3.76
CA ASP A 532 8.92 -21.67 -2.98
C ASP A 532 8.04 -20.48 -3.37
N CYS A 533 8.63 -19.32 -3.68
CA CYS A 533 7.91 -18.14 -4.17
C CYS A 533 7.30 -18.33 -5.57
N ILE A 534 7.99 -19.04 -6.48
CA ILE A 534 7.48 -19.34 -7.81
C ILE A 534 6.30 -20.31 -7.70
N TRP A 535 6.49 -21.42 -6.98
CA TRP A 535 5.43 -22.40 -6.71
C TRP A 535 4.20 -21.76 -6.06
N TYR A 536 4.44 -20.84 -5.13
CA TYR A 536 3.39 -20.08 -4.46
C TYR A 536 2.50 -19.30 -5.46
N ARG A 537 3.11 -18.64 -6.45
CA ARG A 537 2.39 -17.86 -7.45
C ARG A 537 1.52 -18.75 -8.35
N GLU A 538 1.98 -19.95 -8.66
CA GLU A 538 1.26 -20.92 -9.51
C GLU A 538 0.08 -21.59 -8.78
N SER A 539 0.28 -21.97 -7.52
CA SER A 539 -0.70 -22.74 -6.74
C SER A 539 -1.92 -21.92 -6.32
N SER A 540 -1.76 -20.61 -6.12
CA SER A 540 -2.86 -19.69 -5.77
C SER A 540 -4.02 -19.66 -6.78
N ARG A 541 -3.80 -20.14 -8.02
CA ARG A 541 -4.81 -20.19 -9.09
C ARG A 541 -5.69 -21.44 -9.07
N ARG A 542 -5.38 -22.43 -8.22
CA ARG A 542 -6.03 -23.76 -8.24
C ARG A 542 -7.14 -23.94 -7.19
N TYR A 543 -7.30 -23.01 -6.26
CA TYR A 543 -8.32 -23.10 -5.21
C TYR A 543 -9.63 -22.43 -5.64
N PRO A 544 -10.79 -22.96 -5.22
CA PRO A 544 -12.09 -22.33 -5.48
C PRO A 544 -12.19 -20.95 -4.82
N LEU A 545 -13.04 -20.09 -5.40
CA LEU A 545 -13.31 -18.74 -4.87
C LEU A 545 -13.93 -18.84 -3.47
N ALA A 546 -13.52 -17.94 -2.58
CA ALA A 546 -14.11 -17.82 -1.25
C ALA A 546 -15.50 -17.19 -1.37
N HIS A 547 -16.53 -17.87 -0.88
CA HIS A 547 -17.90 -17.37 -0.87
C HIS A 547 -18.23 -16.72 0.48
#